data_AF-A0A969NZB5-F1
#
_entry.id   AF-A0A969NZB5-F1
#
_cell.length_a   1.000
_cell.length_b   1.000
_cell.length_c   1.000
_cell.angle_alpha   90.00
_cell.angle_beta   90.00
_cell.angle_gamma   90.00
#
_symmetry.space_group_name_H-M   'P 1'
#
loop_
_entity.id
_entity.type
_entity.pdbx_description
1 polymer ?
#
loop_
_entity_poly.entity_id
_entity_poly.type
_entity_poly.pdbx_seq_one_letter_code
_entity_poly.pdbx_strand_id
1 'polypeptide(L)'
;MLGVIGWYCLRRRRYLLLIVGGIILAAWIRVWMGVILSFPLLIIIWCSLRWKVSRLMFFTLGCIGFVLVFQLFAERFSITSLDRLPQVASILIRRFTKGESAQEVDVTFTSITDMLLFFPFGAFSALFRPLLGEVRNAFGMLAGMENAMLLVLAFLAMLRLRWSHLRQPIILWAGLLIITWASFYAFVSPYNLGTATRYRVPILIILLFLLLYLTKVSPHPSHQTAPQERIKYQDRNSMLPSLAATCIATASTDVAKD
;
A
#
# COMPACT_ATOMS: atom_id res chain seq x y z
N MET A 1 -3.12 -1.47 -9.06
CA MET A 1 -3.02 -0.17 -8.32
C MET A 1 -4.18 0.77 -8.60
N LEU A 2 -4.51 1.04 -9.87
CA LEU A 2 -5.63 1.92 -10.25
C LEU A 2 -6.95 1.57 -9.57
N GLY A 3 -7.24 0.27 -9.37
CA GLY A 3 -8.42 -0.18 -8.63
C GLY A 3 -8.45 0.33 -7.18
N VAL A 4 -7.35 0.22 -6.44
CA VAL A 4 -7.30 0.61 -5.01
C VAL A 4 -7.38 2.12 -4.85
N ILE A 5 -6.59 2.86 -5.63
CA ILE A 5 -6.57 4.33 -5.60
C ILE A 5 -7.91 4.89 -6.09
N GLY A 6 -8.44 4.36 -7.20
CA GLY A 6 -9.74 4.76 -7.72
C GLY A 6 -10.89 4.46 -6.77
N TRP A 7 -10.86 3.32 -6.08
CA TRP A 7 -11.84 3.01 -5.04
C TRP A 7 -11.72 3.95 -3.84
N TYR A 8 -10.50 4.26 -3.40
CA TYR A 8 -10.27 5.20 -2.30
C TYR A 8 -10.80 6.60 -2.61
N CYS A 9 -10.51 7.12 -3.81
CA CYS A 9 -10.92 8.47 -4.22
C CYS A 9 -12.40 8.59 -4.59
N LEU A 10 -12.96 7.60 -5.30
CA LEU A 10 -14.29 7.72 -5.93
C LEU A 10 -15.36 6.83 -5.29
N ARG A 11 -14.98 5.86 -4.44
CA ARG A 11 -15.88 4.89 -3.77
C ARG A 11 -16.89 4.17 -4.68
N ARG A 12 -16.64 4.11 -5.99
CA ARG A 12 -17.52 3.42 -6.95
C ARG A 12 -17.29 1.91 -6.95
N ARG A 13 -18.36 1.12 -7.03
CA ARG A 13 -18.33 -0.36 -7.06
C ARG A 13 -17.50 -0.93 -8.22
N ARG A 14 -17.42 -0.23 -9.36
CA ARG A 14 -16.63 -0.64 -10.53
C ARG A 14 -15.15 -0.88 -10.18
N TYR A 15 -14.59 -0.12 -9.25
CA TYR A 15 -13.20 -0.31 -8.83
C TYR A 15 -12.98 -1.56 -7.98
N LEU A 16 -14.01 -2.04 -7.26
CA LEU A 16 -13.92 -3.31 -6.54
C LEU A 16 -13.80 -4.49 -7.50
N LEU A 17 -14.54 -4.47 -8.61
CA LEU A 17 -14.41 -5.50 -9.66
C LEU A 17 -13.00 -5.50 -10.27
N LEU A 18 -12.40 -4.33 -10.49
CA LEU A 18 -11.02 -4.23 -10.96
C LEU A 18 -10.01 -4.75 -9.93
N ILE A 19 -10.26 -4.54 -8.63
CA ILE A 19 -9.42 -5.10 -7.57
C ILE A 19 -9.52 -6.62 -7.56
N VAL A 20 -10.73 -7.18 -7.52
CA VAL A 20 -10.96 -8.62 -7.49
C VAL A 20 -10.39 -9.29 -8.75
N GLY A 21 -10.69 -8.75 -9.93
CA GLY A 21 -10.15 -9.24 -11.20
C GLY A 21 -8.62 -9.16 -11.24
N GLY A 22 -8.03 -8.10 -10.71
CA GLY A 22 -6.57 -7.96 -10.60
C GLY A 22 -5.94 -8.99 -9.67
N ILE A 23 -6.57 -9.31 -8.53
CA ILE A 23 -6.08 -10.35 -7.61
C ILE A 23 -6.18 -11.72 -8.26
N ILE A 24 -7.30 -12.05 -8.90
CA ILE A 24 -7.49 -13.35 -9.58
C ILE A 24 -6.45 -13.52 -10.69
N LEU A 25 -6.27 -12.50 -11.53
CA LEU A 25 -5.26 -12.52 -12.60
C LEU A 25 -3.84 -12.66 -12.05
N ALA A 26 -3.51 -11.93 -10.99
CA ALA A 26 -2.20 -12.02 -10.34
C ALA A 26 -1.97 -13.40 -9.71
N ALA A 27 -2.99 -13.96 -9.05
CA ALA A 27 -2.96 -15.30 -8.46
C ALA A 27 -2.82 -16.40 -9.52
N TRP A 28 -3.43 -16.22 -10.69
CA TRP A 28 -3.26 -17.12 -11.83
C TRP A 28 -1.80 -17.14 -12.30
N ILE A 29 -1.21 -15.95 -12.53
CA ILE A 29 0.17 -15.84 -12.98
C ILE A 29 1.12 -16.43 -11.92
N ARG A 30 0.90 -16.07 -10.64
CA ARG A 30 1.66 -16.56 -9.48
C ARG A 30 0.77 -16.65 -8.27
N VAL A 31 0.55 -17.86 -7.79
CA VAL A 31 -0.36 -18.14 -6.66
C VAL A 31 -0.05 -17.27 -5.43
N TRP A 32 1.24 -17.08 -5.09
CA TRP A 32 1.63 -16.25 -3.95
C TRP A 32 1.36 -14.75 -4.12
N MET A 33 1.26 -14.23 -5.35
CA MET A 33 0.93 -12.81 -5.58
C MET A 33 -0.50 -12.50 -5.12
N GLY A 34 -1.41 -13.48 -5.17
CA GLY A 34 -2.74 -13.34 -4.62
C GLY A 34 -2.71 -13.05 -3.11
N VAL A 35 -1.91 -13.80 -2.35
CA VAL A 35 -1.75 -13.63 -0.90
C VAL A 35 -1.11 -12.26 -0.60
N ILE A 36 -0.06 -11.89 -1.33
CA ILE A 36 0.66 -10.62 -1.16
C ILE A 36 -0.27 -9.41 -1.37
N LEU A 37 -1.16 -9.46 -2.38
CA LEU A 37 -2.05 -8.35 -2.71
C LEU A 37 -3.29 -8.29 -1.81
N SER A 38 -3.82 -9.44 -1.39
CA SER A 38 -5.05 -9.51 -0.59
C SER A 38 -4.83 -9.05 0.86
N PHE A 39 -3.70 -9.38 1.48
CA PHE A 39 -3.41 -9.00 2.87
C PHE A 39 -3.48 -7.48 3.14
N PRO A 40 -2.75 -6.60 2.44
CA PRO A 40 -2.82 -5.16 2.67
C PRO A 40 -4.20 -4.57 2.32
N LEU A 41 -4.95 -5.22 1.42
CA LEU A 41 -6.31 -4.81 1.08
C LEU A 41 -7.29 -5.04 2.24
N LEU A 42 -7.16 -6.12 3.00
CA LEU A 42 -8.01 -6.33 4.19
C LEU A 42 -7.87 -5.19 5.18
N ILE A 43 -6.62 -4.79 5.42
CA ILE A 43 -6.30 -3.73 6.39
C ILE A 43 -6.81 -2.38 5.88
N ILE A 44 -6.66 -2.06 4.60
CA ILE A 44 -7.18 -0.78 4.07
C ILE A 44 -8.71 -0.73 4.06
N ILE A 45 -9.38 -1.85 3.77
CA ILE A 45 -10.85 -1.96 3.84
C ILE A 45 -11.31 -1.66 5.27
N TRP A 46 -10.65 -2.27 6.26
CA TRP A 46 -10.95 -2.02 7.66
C TRP A 46 -10.79 -0.54 8.05
N CYS A 47 -9.70 0.10 7.65
CA CYS A 47 -9.42 1.50 8.00
C CYS A 47 -10.25 2.52 7.21
N SER A 48 -10.68 2.21 5.97
CA SER A 48 -11.27 3.19 5.05
C SER A 48 -12.80 3.35 5.19
N LEU A 49 -13.53 2.30 5.58
CA LEU A 49 -14.99 2.38 5.63
C LEU A 49 -15.49 3.11 6.88
N ARG A 50 -16.31 4.15 6.67
CA ARG A 50 -16.86 5.00 7.75
C ARG A 50 -17.96 4.29 8.55
N TRP A 51 -18.78 3.47 7.88
CA TRP A 51 -19.93 2.80 8.49
C TRP A 51 -19.52 1.46 9.08
N LYS A 52 -19.86 1.22 10.36
CA LYS A 52 -19.45 0.02 11.10
C LYS A 52 -19.97 -1.27 10.46
N VAL A 53 -21.23 -1.28 10.01
CA VAL A 53 -21.86 -2.46 9.39
C VAL A 53 -21.21 -2.80 8.06
N SER A 54 -21.07 -1.83 7.14
CA SER A 54 -20.42 -2.10 5.86
C SER A 54 -18.96 -2.52 6.06
N ARG A 55 -18.26 -1.91 7.03
CA ARG A 55 -16.88 -2.28 7.37
C ARG A 55 -16.80 -3.75 7.75
N LEU A 56 -17.66 -4.21 8.65
CA LEU A 56 -17.71 -5.61 9.05
C LEU A 56 -18.02 -6.52 7.86
N MET A 57 -19.03 -6.17 7.04
CA MET A 57 -19.45 -6.97 5.90
C MET A 57 -18.32 -7.14 4.84
N PHE A 58 -17.67 -6.04 4.44
CA PHE A 58 -16.57 -6.09 3.48
C PHE A 58 -15.31 -6.73 4.07
N PHE A 59 -15.05 -6.55 5.36
CA PHE A 59 -13.94 -7.21 6.04
C PHE A 59 -14.15 -8.72 6.08
N THR A 60 -15.33 -9.20 6.50
CA THR A 60 -15.66 -10.63 6.51
C THR A 60 -15.57 -11.23 5.11
N LEU A 61 -16.13 -10.57 4.10
CA LEU A 61 -16.03 -11.01 2.71
C LEU A 61 -14.57 -11.05 2.22
N GLY A 62 -13.79 -10.04 2.60
CA GLY A 62 -12.36 -9.99 2.33
C GLY A 62 -11.62 -11.16 2.98
N CYS A 63 -11.87 -11.44 4.26
CA CYS A 63 -11.24 -12.55 4.99
C CYS A 63 -11.57 -13.89 4.34
N ILE A 64 -12.81 -14.11 3.90
CA ILE A 64 -13.19 -15.31 3.14
C ILE A 64 -12.35 -15.40 1.86
N GLY A 65 -12.28 -14.32 1.08
CA GLY A 65 -11.45 -14.28 -0.13
C GLY A 65 -9.96 -14.54 0.14
N PHE A 66 -9.41 -13.98 1.23
CA PHE A 66 -8.04 -14.22 1.64
C PHE A 66 -7.79 -15.68 2.02
N VAL A 67 -8.69 -16.29 2.81
CA VAL A 67 -8.58 -17.71 3.19
C VAL A 67 -8.61 -18.60 1.95
N LEU A 68 -9.48 -18.33 0.98
CA LEU A 68 -9.53 -19.10 -0.28
C LEU A 68 -8.21 -18.99 -1.05
N VAL A 69 -7.68 -17.77 -1.21
CA VAL A 69 -6.40 -17.56 -1.90
C VAL A 69 -5.24 -18.21 -1.13
N PHE A 70 -5.28 -18.16 0.21
CA PHE A 70 -4.29 -18.80 1.06
C PHE A 70 -4.37 -20.33 1.00
N GLN A 71 -5.56 -20.92 0.88
CA GLN A 71 -5.74 -22.36 0.69
C GLN A 71 -5.16 -22.82 -0.65
N LEU A 72 -5.43 -22.09 -1.75
CA LEU A 72 -4.82 -22.38 -3.05
C LEU A 72 -3.29 -22.30 -2.99
N PHE A 73 -2.76 -21.35 -2.23
CA PHE A 73 -1.33 -21.26 -1.95
C PHE A 73 -0.84 -22.47 -1.14
N ALA A 74 -1.50 -22.80 -0.03
CA ALA A 74 -1.11 -23.90 0.84
C ALA A 74 -1.12 -25.25 0.11
N GLU A 75 -2.13 -25.50 -0.72
CA GLU A 75 -2.23 -26.70 -1.55
C GLU A 75 -1.07 -26.78 -2.56
N ARG A 76 -0.78 -25.67 -3.26
CA ARG A 76 0.30 -25.60 -4.25
C ARG A 76 1.68 -25.84 -3.64
N PHE A 77 1.87 -25.49 -2.37
CA PHE A 77 3.12 -25.68 -1.62
C PHE A 77 3.08 -26.89 -0.67
N SER A 78 2.00 -27.67 -0.68
CA SER A 78 1.78 -28.82 0.22
C SER A 78 2.01 -28.50 1.71
N ILE A 79 1.62 -27.28 2.13
CA ILE A 79 1.73 -26.80 3.50
C ILE A 79 0.51 -27.33 4.27
N THR A 80 0.66 -28.51 4.87
CA THR A 80 -0.40 -29.10 5.71
C THR A 80 -0.37 -28.59 7.15
N SER A 81 0.80 -28.11 7.62
CA SER A 81 1.02 -27.64 8.99
C SER A 81 2.03 -26.50 9.03
N LEU A 82 1.90 -25.58 9.99
CA LEU A 82 2.83 -24.47 10.21
C LEU A 82 4.26 -24.95 10.51
N ASP A 83 4.41 -26.14 11.10
CA ASP A 83 5.72 -26.74 11.42
C ASP A 83 6.53 -27.11 10.18
N ARG A 84 5.89 -27.23 9.01
CA ARG A 84 6.56 -27.51 7.74
C ARG A 84 7.03 -26.24 7.03
N LEU A 85 6.71 -25.04 7.53
CA LEU A 85 7.12 -23.78 6.89
C LEU A 85 8.65 -23.64 6.72
N PRO A 86 9.50 -23.98 7.72
CA PRO A 86 10.95 -23.92 7.55
C PRO A 86 11.46 -24.86 6.45
N GLN A 87 10.85 -26.05 6.33
CA GLN A 87 11.19 -27.05 5.32
C GLN A 87 10.75 -26.60 3.92
N VAL A 88 9.57 -26.00 3.79
CA VAL A 88 9.10 -25.43 2.52
C VAL A 88 10.00 -24.27 2.10
N ALA A 89 10.41 -23.41 3.03
CA ALA A 89 11.33 -22.31 2.76
C ALA A 89 12.69 -22.81 2.25
N SER A 90 13.27 -23.85 2.87
CA SER A 90 14.55 -24.42 2.42
C SER A 90 14.45 -25.10 1.04
N ILE A 91 13.36 -25.81 0.75
CA ILE A 91 13.08 -26.35 -0.59
C ILE A 91 12.95 -25.22 -1.61
N LEU A 92 12.26 -24.14 -1.26
CA LEU A 92 12.09 -22.98 -2.13
C LEU A 92 13.44 -22.37 -2.45
N ILE A 93 14.27 -22.09 -1.44
CA ILE A 93 15.64 -21.61 -1.58
C ILE A 93 16.40 -22.48 -2.58
N ARG A 94 16.47 -23.80 -2.35
CA ARG A 94 17.21 -24.74 -3.20
C ARG A 94 16.76 -24.72 -4.67
N ARG A 95 15.47 -24.45 -4.94
CA ARG A 95 14.96 -24.30 -6.31
C ARG A 95 15.44 -23.00 -6.95
N PHE A 96 15.59 -21.93 -6.17
CA PHE A 96 16.09 -20.64 -6.64
C PHE A 96 17.61 -20.56 -6.71
N THR A 97 18.34 -21.42 -5.98
CA THR A 97 19.80 -21.59 -6.08
C THR A 97 20.24 -22.38 -7.32
N LYS A 98 19.33 -22.97 -8.10
CA LYS A 98 19.67 -23.61 -9.38
C LYS A 98 19.61 -22.58 -10.51
N GLY A 99 20.75 -21.97 -10.86
CA GLY A 99 20.91 -21.08 -12.02
C GLY A 99 22.32 -20.48 -12.11
N GLU A 100 22.71 -19.99 -13.29
CA GLU A 100 24.08 -19.49 -13.57
C GLU A 100 24.53 -18.28 -12.72
N SER A 101 23.59 -17.56 -12.11
CA SER A 101 23.88 -16.41 -11.22
C SER A 101 23.50 -16.70 -9.76
N ALA A 102 23.40 -17.97 -9.39
CA ALA A 102 23.05 -18.35 -8.04
C ALA A 102 24.25 -18.24 -7.10
N GLN A 103 24.01 -17.73 -5.89
CA GLN A 103 25.00 -17.76 -4.82
C GLN A 103 24.76 -19.01 -3.98
N GLU A 104 25.77 -19.88 -3.88
CA GLU A 104 25.75 -21.02 -2.97
C GLU A 104 25.83 -20.49 -1.53
N VAL A 105 24.71 -20.55 -0.82
CA VAL A 105 24.66 -20.27 0.62
C VAL A 105 23.80 -21.35 1.24
N ASP A 106 24.40 -22.14 2.14
CA ASP A 106 23.74 -23.23 2.85
C ASP A 106 22.97 -22.69 4.06
N VAL A 107 21.78 -22.12 3.81
CA VAL A 107 20.88 -21.69 4.88
C VAL A 107 19.79 -22.75 5.06
N THR A 108 19.88 -23.50 6.16
CA THR A 108 18.83 -24.43 6.59
C THR A 108 18.08 -23.80 7.77
N PHE A 109 16.79 -23.53 7.59
CA PHE A 109 15.94 -23.05 8.68
C PHE A 109 15.47 -24.23 9.53
N THR A 110 15.84 -24.22 10.81
CA THR A 110 15.42 -25.25 11.78
C THR A 110 14.14 -24.88 12.50
N SER A 111 13.80 -23.59 12.60
CA SER A 111 12.63 -23.11 13.32
C SER A 111 12.01 -21.84 12.68
N ILE A 112 10.78 -21.51 13.08
CA ILE A 112 10.12 -20.24 12.71
C ILE A 112 10.88 -19.04 13.29
N THR A 113 11.49 -19.19 14.46
CA THR A 113 12.31 -18.16 15.10
C THR A 113 13.51 -17.79 14.22
N ASP A 114 14.18 -18.79 13.64
CA ASP A 114 15.30 -18.54 12.72
C ASP A 114 14.85 -17.76 11.48
N MET A 115 13.65 -18.06 10.97
CA MET A 115 13.07 -17.32 9.84
C MET A 115 12.77 -15.86 10.21
N LEU A 116 12.26 -15.61 11.42
CA LEU A 116 11.96 -14.25 11.90
C LEU A 116 13.23 -13.44 12.16
N LEU A 117 14.28 -14.08 12.68
CA LEU A 117 15.59 -13.45 12.87
C LEU A 117 16.29 -13.16 11.53
N PHE A 118 16.09 -14.03 10.53
CA PHE A 118 16.62 -13.82 9.18
C PHE A 118 15.82 -12.78 8.38
N PHE A 119 14.53 -12.62 8.66
CA PHE A 119 13.63 -11.73 7.93
C PHE A 119 14.18 -10.31 7.69
N PRO A 120 14.72 -9.55 8.67
CA PRO A 120 15.24 -8.21 8.42
C PRO A 120 16.38 -8.20 7.39
N PHE A 121 17.30 -9.17 7.47
CA PHE A 121 18.39 -9.31 6.53
C PHE A 121 17.91 -9.73 5.13
N GLY A 122 17.00 -10.70 5.06
CA GLY A 122 16.39 -11.16 3.81
C GLY A 122 15.57 -10.06 3.13
N ALA A 123 14.79 -9.29 3.89
CA ALA A 123 14.00 -8.17 3.39
C ALA A 123 14.90 -7.05 2.86
N PHE A 124 15.97 -6.71 3.58
CA PHE A 124 16.98 -5.77 3.10
C PHE A 124 17.61 -6.25 1.79
N SER A 125 18.01 -7.53 1.74
CA SER A 125 18.57 -8.14 0.54
C SER A 125 17.59 -8.11 -0.62
N ALA A 126 16.31 -8.43 -0.39
CA ALA A 126 15.27 -8.41 -1.42
C ALA A 126 14.98 -7.01 -1.95
N LEU A 127 15.09 -5.98 -1.10
CA LEU A 127 14.73 -4.61 -1.42
C LEU A 127 15.90 -3.73 -1.85
N PHE A 128 17.16 -4.06 -1.56
CA PHE A 128 18.29 -3.17 -1.81
C PHE A 128 19.50 -3.84 -2.47
N ARG A 129 19.57 -5.17 -2.59
CA ARG A 129 20.62 -5.83 -3.40
C ARG A 129 20.21 -5.91 -4.88
N PRO A 130 21.16 -5.90 -5.84
CA PRO A 130 22.61 -5.85 -5.67
C PRO A 130 23.12 -4.48 -5.20
N LEU A 131 24.14 -4.47 -4.34
CA LEU A 131 24.88 -3.26 -3.97
C LEU A 131 25.90 -2.90 -5.05
N LEU A 132 26.36 -1.64 -5.03
CA LEU A 132 27.47 -1.20 -5.87
C LEU A 132 28.69 -2.10 -5.68
N GLY A 133 29.16 -2.74 -6.75
CA GLY A 133 30.35 -3.61 -6.75
C GLY A 133 30.09 -5.09 -6.52
N GLU A 134 28.87 -5.52 -6.15
CA GLU A 134 28.56 -6.96 -6.01
C GLU A 134 28.53 -7.70 -7.35
N VAL A 135 28.15 -7.00 -8.43
CA VAL A 135 28.05 -7.58 -9.76
C VAL A 135 29.02 -6.84 -10.69
N ARG A 136 30.02 -7.55 -11.21
CA ARG A 136 31.09 -7.00 -12.08
C ARG A 136 30.69 -6.77 -13.53
N ASN A 137 29.40 -6.86 -13.85
CA ASN A 137 28.87 -6.59 -15.19
C ASN A 137 28.31 -5.16 -15.26
N ALA A 138 28.35 -4.52 -16.43
CA ALA A 138 27.85 -3.15 -16.64
C ALA A 138 26.40 -2.96 -16.17
N PHE A 139 25.53 -3.92 -16.50
CA PHE A 139 24.13 -3.93 -16.01
C PHE A 139 24.04 -4.06 -14.48
N GLY A 140 24.96 -4.80 -13.88
CA GLY A 140 25.05 -4.96 -12.44
C GLY A 140 25.47 -3.67 -11.73
N MET A 141 26.41 -2.93 -12.32
CA MET A 141 26.82 -1.61 -11.82
C MET A 141 25.67 -0.60 -11.87
N LEU A 142 24.92 -0.55 -12.98
CA LEU A 142 23.76 0.33 -13.12
C LEU A 142 22.66 -0.01 -12.10
N ALA A 143 22.34 -1.30 -11.96
CA ALA A 143 21.39 -1.76 -10.94
C ALA A 143 21.88 -1.46 -9.51
N GLY A 144 23.19 -1.60 -9.25
CA GLY A 144 23.81 -1.22 -7.99
C GLY A 144 23.68 0.28 -7.69
N MET A 145 23.83 1.13 -8.70
CA MET A 145 23.70 2.58 -8.56
C MET A 145 22.24 2.99 -8.26
N GLU A 146 21.27 2.41 -8.97
CA GLU A 146 19.84 2.59 -8.67
C GLU A 146 19.52 2.18 -7.22
N ASN A 147 20.08 1.07 -6.77
CA ASN A 147 19.87 0.57 -5.42
C ASN A 147 20.53 1.43 -4.34
N ALA A 148 21.73 1.94 -4.60
CA ALA A 148 22.39 2.89 -3.72
C ALA A 148 21.56 4.17 -3.57
N MET A 149 21.00 4.70 -4.67
CA MET A 149 20.11 5.86 -4.63
C MET A 149 18.83 5.56 -3.83
N LEU A 150 18.20 4.40 -4.05
CA LEU A 150 17.02 3.98 -3.28
C LEU A 150 17.32 3.78 -1.80
N LEU A 151 18.50 3.26 -1.46
CA LEU A 151 18.93 3.09 -0.08
C LEU A 151 19.12 4.45 0.61
N VAL A 152 19.74 5.41 -0.06
CA VAL A 152 19.88 6.79 0.46
C VAL A 152 18.50 7.43 0.65
N LEU A 153 17.59 7.29 -0.32
CA LEU A 153 16.21 7.79 -0.19
C LEU A 153 15.45 7.12 0.95
N ALA A 154 15.62 5.80 1.13
CA ALA A 154 15.02 5.05 2.24
C ALA A 154 15.54 5.53 3.59
N PHE A 155 16.85 5.75 3.70
CA PHE A 155 17.47 6.30 4.90
C PHE A 155 16.94 7.70 5.22
N LEU A 156 16.90 8.60 4.23
CA LEU A 156 16.33 9.94 4.40
C LEU A 156 14.83 9.92 4.76
N ALA A 157 14.05 9.04 4.14
CA ALA A 157 12.64 8.86 4.46
C ALA A 157 12.44 8.34 5.89
N MET A 158 13.29 7.42 6.35
CA MET A 158 13.24 6.89 7.72
C MET A 158 13.55 7.97 8.76
N LEU A 159 14.56 8.82 8.51
CA LEU A 159 14.90 9.96 9.38
C LEU A 159 13.78 11.01 9.44
N ARG A 160 12.96 11.11 8.39
CA ARG A 160 11.81 12.04 8.32
C ARG A 160 10.47 11.39 8.66
N LEU A 161 10.44 10.09 8.95
CA LEU A 161 9.21 9.36 9.17
C LEU A 161 8.55 9.82 10.48
N ARG A 162 7.29 10.26 10.38
CA ARG A 162 6.46 10.63 11.54
C ARG A 162 5.27 9.69 11.64
N TRP A 163 4.86 9.39 12.88
CA TRP A 163 3.67 8.58 13.18
C TRP A 163 2.38 9.11 12.54
N SER A 164 2.29 10.41 12.29
CA SER A 164 1.14 11.03 11.59
C SER A 164 0.99 10.54 10.15
N HIS A 165 2.09 10.24 9.45
CA HIS A 165 2.04 9.73 8.07
C HIS A 165 1.52 8.29 8.04
N LEU A 166 1.88 7.47 9.02
CA LEU A 166 1.42 6.08 9.11
C LEU A 166 -0.09 5.96 9.35
N ARG A 167 -0.76 7.03 9.81
CA ARG A 167 -2.22 7.08 9.93
C ARG A 167 -2.94 7.28 8.60
N GLN A 168 -2.24 7.68 7.54
CA GLN A 168 -2.86 7.82 6.22
C GLN A 168 -3.10 6.42 5.60
N PRO A 169 -4.34 6.04 5.26
CA PRO A 169 -4.65 4.69 4.79
C PRO A 169 -3.86 4.25 3.55
N ILE A 170 -3.56 5.19 2.64
CA ILE A 170 -2.80 4.89 1.42
C ILE A 170 -1.33 4.60 1.70
N ILE A 171 -0.72 5.33 2.64
CA ILE A 171 0.67 5.12 3.08
C ILE A 171 0.77 3.79 3.81
N LEU A 172 -0.17 3.52 4.71
CA LEU A 172 -0.27 2.26 5.41
C LEU A 172 -0.40 1.08 4.44
N TRP A 173 -1.29 1.20 3.44
CA TRP A 173 -1.45 0.17 2.40
C TRP A 173 -0.18 -0.05 1.59
N ALA A 174 0.49 1.02 1.15
CA ALA A 174 1.74 0.92 0.39
C ALA A 174 2.85 0.27 1.23
N GLY A 175 3.01 0.68 2.48
CA GLY A 175 3.98 0.10 3.42
C GLY A 175 3.70 -1.38 3.69
N LEU A 176 2.45 -1.74 3.97
CA LEU A 176 2.05 -3.13 4.20
C LEU A 176 2.26 -4.00 2.96
N LEU A 177 1.97 -3.47 1.77
CA LEU A 177 2.22 -4.17 0.51
C LEU A 177 3.71 -4.45 0.32
N ILE A 178 4.58 -3.46 0.60
CA ILE A 178 6.04 -3.63 0.52
C ILE A 178 6.53 -4.64 1.54
N ILE A 179 6.07 -4.58 2.80
CA ILE A 179 6.46 -5.51 3.86
C ILE A 179 5.99 -6.94 3.53
N THR A 180 4.74 -7.10 3.08
CA THR A 180 4.18 -8.41 2.71
C THR A 180 4.91 -8.97 1.48
N TRP A 181 5.22 -8.14 0.49
CA TRP A 181 6.04 -8.60 -0.62
C TRP A 181 7.44 -9.00 -0.15
N ALA A 182 8.07 -8.20 0.70
CA ALA A 182 9.39 -8.47 1.23
C ALA A 182 9.41 -9.75 2.06
N SER A 183 8.37 -10.10 2.82
CA SER A 183 8.32 -11.35 3.59
C SER A 183 8.32 -12.60 2.71
N PHE A 184 7.63 -12.56 1.58
CA PHE A 184 7.67 -13.68 0.62
C PHE A 184 9.02 -13.78 -0.09
N TYR A 185 9.61 -12.65 -0.49
CA TYR A 185 10.85 -12.65 -1.28
C TYR A 185 12.14 -12.59 -0.45
N ALA A 186 12.07 -12.30 0.86
CA ALA A 186 13.21 -12.27 1.76
C ALA A 186 13.99 -13.59 1.77
N PHE A 187 13.27 -14.70 1.64
CA PHE A 187 13.84 -16.04 1.63
C PHE A 187 14.25 -16.52 0.23
N VAL A 188 13.91 -15.80 -0.83
CA VAL A 188 14.13 -16.27 -2.21
C VAL A 188 15.18 -15.42 -2.93
N SER A 189 15.09 -14.10 -2.74
CA SER A 189 15.88 -13.10 -3.44
C SER A 189 17.40 -13.16 -3.21
N PRO A 190 17.92 -13.48 -1.99
CA PRO A 190 19.36 -13.49 -1.74
C PRO A 190 20.16 -14.46 -2.62
N TYR A 191 19.51 -15.50 -3.14
CA TYR A 191 20.17 -16.60 -3.82
C TYR A 191 20.21 -16.46 -5.34
N ASN A 192 19.44 -15.53 -5.93
CA ASN A 192 19.39 -15.33 -7.37
C ASN A 192 19.20 -13.85 -7.72
N LEU A 193 20.32 -13.15 -7.86
CA LEU A 193 20.37 -11.70 -8.10
C LEU A 193 19.66 -11.27 -9.40
N GLY A 194 19.72 -12.11 -10.44
CA GLY A 194 19.03 -11.84 -11.71
C GLY A 194 17.50 -11.97 -11.61
N THR A 195 17.01 -12.84 -10.74
CA THR A 195 15.57 -13.02 -10.49
C THR A 195 15.05 -11.95 -9.53
N ALA A 196 15.86 -11.58 -8.54
CA ALA A 196 15.59 -10.51 -7.59
C ALA A 196 15.26 -9.19 -8.28
N THR A 197 16.10 -8.75 -9.22
CA THR A 197 15.93 -7.49 -9.95
C THR A 197 14.65 -7.48 -10.78
N ARG A 198 14.34 -8.58 -11.49
CA ARG A 198 13.12 -8.71 -12.32
C ARG A 198 11.83 -8.61 -11.51
N TYR A 199 11.77 -9.29 -10.36
CA TYR A 199 10.54 -9.31 -9.55
C TYR A 199 10.35 -8.06 -8.71
N ARG A 200 11.41 -7.28 -8.53
CA ARG A 200 11.37 -6.04 -7.79
C ARG A 200 10.78 -4.88 -8.58
N VAL A 201 10.86 -4.86 -9.91
CA VAL A 201 10.39 -3.73 -10.76
C VAL A 201 9.00 -3.19 -10.36
N PRO A 202 7.95 -4.02 -10.19
CA PRO A 202 6.62 -3.51 -9.85
C PRO A 202 6.53 -2.89 -8.46
N ILE A 203 7.29 -3.42 -7.49
CA ILE A 203 7.31 -2.94 -6.11
C ILE A 203 8.21 -1.72 -5.96
N LEU A 204 9.28 -1.64 -6.75
CA LEU A 204 10.20 -0.50 -6.77
C LEU A 204 9.46 0.79 -7.11
N ILE A 205 8.53 0.75 -8.06
CA ILE A 205 7.70 1.92 -8.39
C ILE A 205 6.91 2.40 -7.17
N ILE A 206 6.29 1.48 -6.42
CA ILE A 206 5.53 1.81 -5.20
C ILE A 206 6.45 2.34 -4.11
N LEU A 207 7.58 1.67 -3.90
CA LEU A 207 8.59 2.06 -2.93
C LEU A 207 9.10 3.45 -3.24
N LEU A 208 9.47 3.74 -4.48
CA LEU A 208 9.95 5.05 -4.90
C LEU A 208 8.90 6.14 -4.65
N PHE A 209 7.63 5.92 -5.03
CA PHE A 209 6.57 6.87 -4.74
C PHE A 209 6.37 7.10 -3.24
N LEU A 210 6.41 6.03 -2.43
CA LEU A 210 6.31 6.12 -0.99
C LEU A 210 7.47 6.91 -0.39
N LEU A 211 8.71 6.63 -0.82
CA LEU A 211 9.91 7.32 -0.34
C LEU A 211 9.92 8.79 -0.75
N LEU A 212 9.58 9.11 -2.00
CA LEU A 212 9.47 10.49 -2.48
C LEU A 212 8.38 11.26 -1.74
N TYR A 213 7.24 10.62 -1.47
CA TYR A 213 6.17 11.22 -0.68
C TYR A 213 6.65 11.54 0.75
N LEU A 214 7.30 10.58 1.42
CA LEU A 214 7.80 10.75 2.79
C LEU A 214 8.92 11.79 2.89
N THR A 215 9.77 11.90 1.86
CA THR A 215 10.87 12.88 1.85
C THR A 215 10.42 14.31 1.52
N LYS A 216 9.40 14.48 0.66
CA LYS A 216 8.88 15.80 0.25
C LYS A 216 7.94 16.42 1.29
N VAL A 217 7.21 15.62 2.05
CA VAL A 217 6.25 16.13 3.05
C VAL A 217 6.97 16.50 4.35
N SER A 218 7.65 17.64 4.34
CA SER A 218 8.07 18.42 5.52
C SER A 218 8.29 19.85 5.02
N PRO A 219 7.39 20.82 5.28
CA PRO A 219 6.80 21.18 6.57
C PRO A 219 5.27 21.43 6.56
N HIS A 220 4.55 21.02 7.60
CA HIS A 220 3.24 21.61 7.90
C HIS A 220 3.47 22.74 8.92
N PRO A 221 3.15 24.00 8.62
CA PRO A 221 3.04 25.03 9.65
C PRO A 221 1.89 24.62 10.56
N SER A 222 2.22 24.23 11.78
CA SER A 222 1.25 24.19 12.87
C SER A 222 0.98 25.64 13.26
N HIS A 223 -0.30 26.00 13.36
CA HIS A 223 -0.86 27.35 13.56
C HIS A 223 -1.01 28.23 12.31
N GLN A 224 -1.97 27.88 11.45
CA GLN A 224 -2.92 28.88 10.96
C GLN A 224 -4.30 28.50 11.49
N THR A 225 -4.55 28.87 12.74
CA THR A 225 -5.89 29.24 13.20
C THR A 225 -6.52 30.14 12.15
N ALA A 226 -7.65 29.72 11.60
CA ALA A 226 -8.52 30.55 10.79
C ALA A 226 -8.85 31.86 11.53
N PRO A 227 -8.84 33.00 10.81
CA PRO A 227 -9.97 33.92 10.99
C PRO A 227 -10.29 34.66 9.68
N GLN A 228 -10.99 34.03 8.75
CA GLN A 228 -11.55 34.74 7.58
C GLN A 228 -12.94 34.25 7.13
N GLU A 229 -13.57 33.31 7.85
CA GLU A 229 -15.00 33.01 7.64
C GLU A 229 -15.94 34.06 8.27
N ARG A 230 -15.39 35.02 9.04
CA ARG A 230 -16.18 36.13 9.62
C ARG A 230 -16.51 37.28 8.66
N ILE A 231 -15.91 37.37 7.47
CA ILE A 231 -16.17 38.51 6.57
C ILE A 231 -17.39 38.27 5.68
N LYS A 232 -17.80 37.02 5.41
CA LYS A 232 -18.90 36.77 4.46
C LYS A 232 -20.30 36.67 5.07
N TYR A 233 -20.42 36.61 6.41
CA TYR A 233 -21.72 36.63 7.09
C TYR A 233 -22.10 38.02 7.64
N GLN A 234 -21.13 38.91 7.83
CA GLN A 234 -21.39 40.27 8.32
C GLN A 234 -22.01 41.17 7.23
N ASP A 235 -21.77 40.89 5.95
CA ASP A 235 -22.23 41.72 4.82
C ASP A 235 -23.57 41.27 4.22
N ARG A 236 -24.15 40.17 4.71
CA ARG A 236 -25.46 39.68 4.24
C ARG A 236 -26.64 40.19 5.06
N ASN A 237 -26.38 40.67 6.28
CA ASN A 237 -27.40 41.22 7.18
C ASN A 237 -27.48 42.76 7.14
N SER A 238 -26.59 43.43 6.42
CA SER A 238 -26.63 44.89 6.18
C SER A 238 -27.49 45.30 4.98
N MET A 239 -27.94 44.35 4.13
CA MET A 239 -28.74 44.63 2.92
C MET A 239 -30.24 44.29 3.02
N LEU A 240 -30.76 43.97 4.21
CA LEU A 240 -32.20 43.76 4.42
C LEU A 240 -32.69 44.61 5.59
N PRO A 241 -32.94 45.91 5.34
CA PRO A 241 -34.32 46.37 5.40
C PRO A 241 -34.61 47.48 4.37
N SER A 242 -35.13 47.13 3.20
CA SER A 242 -35.88 48.12 2.38
C SER A 242 -36.96 47.49 1.50
N LEU A 243 -36.85 46.21 1.14
CA LEU A 243 -37.85 45.55 0.29
C LEU A 243 -39.12 45.10 1.03
N ALA A 244 -39.13 45.07 2.37
CA ALA A 244 -40.34 44.77 3.14
C ALA A 244 -41.31 45.96 3.30
N ALA A 245 -40.88 47.17 2.95
CA ALA A 245 -41.71 48.38 3.11
C ALA A 245 -42.61 48.68 1.89
N THR A 246 -42.35 48.09 0.72
CA THR A 246 -43.05 48.46 -0.52
C THR A 246 -44.26 47.57 -0.84
N CYS A 247 -44.40 46.39 -0.22
CA CYS A 247 -45.53 45.47 -0.50
C CYS A 247 -46.80 45.71 0.32
N ILE A 248 -46.83 46.66 1.26
CA ILE A 248 -48.04 46.95 2.06
C ILE A 248 -48.85 48.13 1.49
N ALA A 249 -48.30 48.90 0.54
CA ALA A 249 -48.94 50.12 0.05
C ALA A 249 -49.90 49.93 -1.15
N THR A 250 -50.06 48.74 -1.71
CA THR A 250 -50.88 48.52 -2.92
C THR A 250 -52.13 47.65 -2.72
N ALA A 251 -52.45 47.24 -1.48
CA ALA A 251 -53.61 46.37 -1.20
C ALA A 251 -54.82 47.10 -0.57
N SER A 252 -54.88 48.43 -0.62
CA SER A 252 -55.91 49.23 0.09
C SER A 252 -56.86 50.04 -0.82
N THR A 253 -56.88 49.83 -2.14
CA THR A 253 -57.71 50.66 -3.05
C THR A 253 -58.82 49.95 -3.81
N ASP A 254 -59.08 48.65 -3.60
CA ASP A 254 -60.11 47.91 -4.37
C ASP A 254 -61.34 47.44 -3.56
N VAL A 255 -61.69 48.12 -2.46
CA VAL A 255 -62.96 47.90 -1.75
C VAL A 255 -63.78 49.18 -1.69
N ALA A 256 -64.25 49.65 -2.84
CA ALA A 256 -65.37 50.59 -2.95
C ALA A 256 -65.85 50.66 -4.41
N LYS A 257 -66.56 49.63 -4.86
CA LYS A 257 -67.59 49.73 -5.90
C LYS A 257 -68.41 48.44 -5.94
N ASP A 258 -69.71 48.65 -5.77
CA ASP A 258 -70.86 47.77 -6.02
C ASP A 258 -71.22 46.72 -4.95
#